data_AF-G0MBI6-F1
#
_entry.id   AF-G0MBI6-F1
#
_cell.length_a   1.000
_cell.length_b   1.000
_cell.length_c   1.000
_cell.angle_alpha   90.00
_cell.angle_beta   90.00
_cell.angle_gamma   90.00
#
_symmetry.space_group_name_H-M   'P 1'
#
loop_
_entity.id
_entity.type
_entity.pdbx_description
1 polymer ?
#
loop_
_entity_poly.entity_id
_entity_poly.type
_entity_poly.pdbx_seq_one_letter_code
_entity_poly.pdbx_strand_id
1 'polypeptide(L)' 'MKRLGVDPPCGVLDPKKADLLTVSCNVFAYGQEDTNNDRITDERTNTADGAVKQFRREWLQEDGMVRRKNLSIDP' A
#
# COMPACT_ATOMS: atom_id res chain seq x y z
N MET A 1 15.60 -7.07 -6.86
CA MET A 1 14.28 -7.42 -7.45
C MET A 1 13.20 -7.10 -6.43
N LYS A 2 12.00 -6.67 -6.83
CA LYS A 2 10.88 -6.54 -5.88
C LYS A 2 10.30 -7.93 -5.66
N ARG A 3 10.61 -8.57 -4.52
CA ARG A 3 10.07 -9.90 -4.20
C ARG A 3 8.60 -9.85 -3.80
N LEU A 4 8.14 -8.71 -3.28
CA LEU A 4 6.74 -8.50 -2.88
C LEU A 4 5.95 -7.76 -3.97
N GLY A 5 4.76 -8.27 -4.27
CA GLY A 5 3.73 -7.60 -5.08
C GLY A 5 2.46 -7.37 -4.26
N VAL A 6 1.68 -6.34 -4.60
CA VAL A 6 0.39 -6.03 -3.96
C VAL A 6 -0.66 -5.78 -5.03
N ASP A 7 -1.82 -6.42 -4.91
CA ASP A 7 -2.95 -6.26 -5.83
C ASP A 7 -4.30 -6.20 -5.08
N PRO A 8 -5.15 -5.17 -5.29
CA PRO A 8 -4.84 -3.93 -6.03
C PRO A 8 -3.77 -3.08 -5.32
N PRO A 9 -2.90 -2.34 -6.04
CA PRO A 9 -1.86 -1.52 -5.41
C PRO A 9 -2.39 -0.19 -4.84
N CYS A 10 -3.61 0.21 -5.23
CA CYS A 10 -4.28 1.43 -4.76
C CYS A 10 -5.79 1.34 -4.99
N GLY A 11 -6.55 2.18 -4.29
CA GLY A 11 -8.01 2.21 -4.40
C GLY A 11 -8.62 3.38 -3.63
N VAL A 12 -9.95 3.47 -3.67
CA VAL A 12 -10.73 4.44 -2.89
C VAL A 12 -11.71 3.66 -2.01
N LEU A 13 -11.69 3.93 -0.71
CA LEU A 13 -12.58 3.27 0.24
C LEU A 13 -13.60 4.27 0.76
N ASP A 14 -14.88 3.89 0.67
CA ASP A 14 -15.94 4.63 1.37
C ASP A 14 -15.79 4.45 2.89
N PRO A 15 -16.31 5.39 3.69
CA PRO A 15 -16.34 5.24 5.14
C PRO A 15 -16.92 3.89 5.58
N LYS A 16 -16.20 3.20 6.48
CA LYS A 16 -16.58 1.88 7.04
C LYS A 16 -16.61 0.73 6.04
N LYS A 17 -16.13 0.92 4.80
CA LYS A 17 -15.84 -0.20 3.90
C LYS A 17 -14.45 -0.75 4.18
N ALA A 18 -14.31 -2.04 3.93
CA ALA A 18 -13.05 -2.75 3.92
C ALA A 18 -12.85 -3.34 2.53
N ASP A 19 -11.60 -3.54 2.17
CA ASP A 19 -11.20 -4.23 0.96
C ASP A 19 -10.07 -5.21 1.29
N LEU A 20 -9.89 -6.20 0.43
CA LEU A 20 -8.87 -7.23 0.59
C LEU A 20 -7.76 -7.01 -0.44
N LEU A 21 -6.53 -6.98 0.06
CA LEU A 21 -5.32 -6.85 -0.75
C LEU A 21 -4.62 -8.20 -0.78
N THR A 22 -4.22 -8.63 -1.96
CA THR A 22 -3.36 -9.81 -2.12
C THR A 22 -1.91 -9.36 -2.09
N VAL A 23 -1.12 -9.97 -1.20
CA VAL A 23 0.34 -9.80 -1.17
C VAL A 23 0.99 -11.06 -1.72
N SER A 24 1.69 -10.95 -2.84
CA SER A 24 2.44 -12.06 -3.44
C SER A 24 3.93 -11.94 -3.10
N CYS A 25 4.60 -13.09 -2.93
CA CYS A 25 6.04 -13.17 -2.72
C CYS A 25 6.66 -14.09 -3.77
N ASN A 26 7.58 -13.56 -4.59
CA ASN A 26 8.32 -14.33 -5.58
C ASN A 26 9.35 -15.25 -4.88
N VAL A 27 9.72 -16.34 -5.53
CA VAL A 27 10.80 -17.22 -5.04
C VAL A 27 12.12 -16.45 -5.06
N PHE A 28 12.91 -16.57 -3.99
CA PHE A 28 14.20 -15.91 -3.83
C PHE A 28 15.13 -16.74 -2.93
N ALA A 29 16.43 -16.42 -2.92
CA ALA A 29 17.42 -17.16 -2.14
C ALA A 29 17.52 -16.59 -0.71
N TYR A 30 16.68 -17.08 0.21
CA TYR A 30 16.53 -16.53 1.56
C TYR A 30 17.85 -16.28 2.32
N GLY A 31 18.80 -17.21 2.27
CA GLY A 31 20.09 -17.07 2.96
C GLY A 31 21.11 -16.14 2.29
N GLN A 32 20.79 -15.59 1.12
CA GLN A 32 21.69 -14.73 0.33
C GLN A 32 21.15 -13.31 0.17
N GLU A 33 19.92 -13.04 0.61
CA GLU A 33 19.25 -11.76 0.49
C GLU A 33 18.88 -11.21 1.87
N ASP A 34 18.95 -9.89 2.05
CA ASP A 34 18.50 -9.24 3.29
C ASP A 34 16.98 -9.23 3.37
N THR A 35 16.38 -9.98 4.28
CA THR A 35 14.92 -10.06 4.50
C THR A 35 14.43 -9.19 5.66
N ASN A 36 15.32 -8.65 6.49
CA ASN A 36 14.95 -7.97 7.74
C ASN A 36 14.24 -6.63 7.51
N ASN A 37 14.32 -6.09 6.29
CA ASN A 37 13.81 -4.77 5.94
C ASN A 37 12.53 -4.82 5.11
N ASP A 38 11.96 -6.01 4.89
CA ASP A 38 10.72 -6.16 4.12
C ASP A 38 9.53 -5.57 4.88
N ARG A 39 8.77 -4.72 4.18
CA ARG A 39 7.54 -4.11 4.69
C ARG A 39 6.60 -3.74 3.56
N ILE A 40 5.31 -3.80 3.85
CA ILE A 40 4.26 -3.17 3.05
C ILE A 40 3.88 -1.85 3.74
N THR A 41 3.80 -0.77 2.96
CA THR A 41 3.38 0.55 3.46
C THR A 41 2.02 0.88 2.87
N ASP A 42 1.02 1.06 3.75
CA ASP A 42 -0.28 1.63 3.41
C ASP A 42 -0.20 3.15 3.59
N GLU A 43 -0.34 3.89 2.49
CA GLU A 43 -0.45 5.35 2.50
C GLU A 43 -1.87 5.75 2.12
N ARG A 44 -2.49 6.62 2.94
CA ARG A 44 -3.85 7.07 2.72
C ARG A 44 -4.06 8.52 3.07
N THR A 45 -4.99 9.15 2.37
CA THR A 45 -5.45 10.51 2.59
C THR A 45 -6.97 10.55 2.43
N ASN A 46 -7.62 11.58 2.97
CA ASN A 46 -9.03 11.81 2.70
C ASN A 46 -9.17 12.36 1.27
N THR A 47 -10.16 11.89 0.52
CA THR A 47 -10.46 12.46 -0.79
C THR A 47 -11.13 13.83 -0.64
N ALA A 48 -11.00 14.69 -1.65
CA ALA A 48 -11.80 15.91 -1.74
C ALA A 48 -13.31 15.59 -1.81
N ASP A 49 -14.15 16.54 -1.41
CA ASP A 49 -15.60 16.37 -1.48
C ASP A 49 -16.07 16.22 -2.93
N GLY A 50 -17.02 15.31 -3.17
CA GLY A 50 -17.50 14.96 -4.51
C GLY A 50 -16.49 14.24 -5.42
N ALA A 51 -15.34 13.80 -4.89
CA ALA A 51 -14.36 13.05 -5.68
C ALA A 51 -14.95 11.76 -6.26
N VAL A 52 -14.56 11.45 -7.50
CA VAL A 52 -14.91 10.19 -8.14
C VAL A 52 -14.24 9.00 -7.43
N LYS A 53 -14.87 7.82 -7.45
CA LYS A 53 -14.32 6.57 -6.90
C LYS A 53 -13.22 5.96 -7.77
N GLN A 54 -12.24 6.77 -8.12
CA GLN A 54 -11.07 6.39 -8.88
C GLN A 54 -9.86 7.04 -8.22
N PHE A 55 -8.91 6.22 -7.79
CA PHE A 55 -7.72 6.71 -7.13
C PHE A 55 -6.93 7.66 -8.02
N ARG A 56 -6.48 8.77 -7.43
CA ARG A 56 -5.59 9.75 -8.06
C ARG A 56 -4.37 9.94 -7.17
N ARG A 57 -3.19 9.77 -7.75
CA ARG A 57 -1.92 9.85 -7.01
C ARG A 57 -1.66 11.27 -6.51
N GLU A 58 -2.21 12.26 -7.20
CA GLU A 58 -2.08 13.68 -6.91
C GLU A 58 -2.61 14.02 -5.51
N TRP A 59 -3.63 13.31 -5.02
CA TRP A 59 -4.17 13.50 -3.67
C TRP A 59 -3.14 13.27 -2.55
N LEU A 60 -2.08 12.48 -2.82
CA LEU A 60 -0.98 12.25 -1.86
C LEU A 60 0.08 13.36 -1.88
N GLN A 61 0.01 14.30 -2.83
CA GLN A 61 0.95 15.40 -3.01
C GLN A 61 0.34 16.77 -2.73
N GLU A 62 -1.00 16.85 -2.73
CA GLU A 62 -1.76 18.03 -2.36
C GLU A 62 -1.58 18.38 -0.87
N ASP A 63 -2.08 19.55 -0.45
CA ASP A 63 -1.94 20.13 0.90
C ASP A 63 -2.73 19.37 1.99
N GLY A 64 -3.05 18.10 1.75
CA GLY A 64 -3.78 17.21 2.63
C GLY A 64 -2.85 16.40 3.55
N MET A 65 -3.40 15.96 4.69
CA MET A 65 -2.66 15.11 5.62
C MET A 65 -2.62 13.65 5.12
N VAL A 66 -1.45 13.19 4.69
CA VAL A 66 -1.20 11.78 4.37
C VAL A 66 -0.86 11.01 5.66
N ARG A 67 -1.58 9.92 5.90
CA ARG A 67 -1.30 8.94 6.96
C ARG A 67 -0.61 7.73 6.37
N ARG A 68 0.40 7.21 7.07
CA ARG A 68 1.08 5.96 6.70
C ARG A 68 0.99 4.92 7.79
N LYS A 69 0.85 3.66 7.40
CA LYS A 69 1.01 2.49 8.27
C LYS A 69 1.99 1.51 7.63
N ASN A 70 3.02 1.13 8.37
CA ASN A 70 3.94 0.08 7.95
C ASN A 70 3.49 -1.26 8.53
N LEU A 71 3.50 -2.29 7.69
CA LEU A 71 3.31 -3.69 8.06
C LEU A 71 4.63 -4.40 7.77
N SER A 72 5.39 -4.71 8.82
CA SER A 72 6.64 -5.46 8.69
C SER A 72 6.34 -6.89 8.24
N ILE A 73 7.23 -7.46 7.43
CA ILE A 73 7.20 -8.87 7.06
C ILE A 73 8.26 -9.57 7.89
N ASP A 74 7.83 -10.59 8.62
CA ASP A 74 8.75 -11.41 9.38
C ASP A 74 9.54 -12.33 8.42
N PRO A 75 10.86 -12.46 8.60
CA PRO A 75 11.70 -13.36 7.82
C PRO A 75 11.31 -14.84 7.93
#